data_AF-A0A537MN57-F1
#
_entry.id   AF-A0A537MN57-F1
#
_cell.length_a   1.000
_cell.length_b   1.000
_cell.length_c   1.000
_cell.angle_alpha   90.00
_cell.angle_beta   90.00
_cell.angle_gamma   90.00
#
_symmetry.space_group_name_H-M   'P 1'
#
loop_
_entity.id
_entity.type
_entity.pdbx_description
1 polymer ?
#
loop_
_entity_poly.entity_id
_entity_poly.type
_entity_poly.pdbx_seq_one_letter_code
_entity_poly.pdbx_strand_id
1 'polypeptide(L)' 'MRVILRDVADFPRFNETFREYMAGEKVTRTCAGGIPHRAGIDIEIDCVAMFD' A
#
# COMPACT_ATOMS: atom_id res chain seq x y z
N MET A 1 -7.76 -0.94 4.15
CA MET A 1 -6.95 -0.58 2.96
C MET A 1 -6.45 -1.83 2.24
N ARG A 2 -6.38 -1.82 0.91
CA ARG A 2 -5.82 -2.88 0.07
C ARG A 2 -4.57 -2.37 -0.61
N VAL A 3 -3.49 -3.15 -0.60
CA VAL A 3 -2.21 -2.81 -1.22
C VAL A 3 -1.75 -3.97 -2.10
N ILE A 4 -1.52 -3.71 -3.39
CA ILE A 4 -0.96 -4.67 -4.35
C ILE A 4 0.40 -4.17 -4.83
N LEU A 5 1.44 -4.96 -4.58
CA LEU A 5 2.79 -4.70 -5.13
C LEU A 5 3.05 -5.63 -6.30
N ARG A 6 3.66 -5.08 -7.36
CA ARG A 6 4.15 -5.85 -8.51
C ARG A 6 5.29 -6.79 -8.11
N ASP A 7 6.22 -6.28 -7.30
CA ASP A 7 7.33 -7.05 -6.75
C ASP A 7 7.21 -7.10 -5.22
N VAL A 8 7.15 -8.31 -4.67
CA VAL A 8 7.09 -8.51 -3.22
C VAL A 8 8.40 -8.19 -2.52
N ALA A 9 9.51 -8.10 -3.25
CA ALA A 9 10.79 -7.65 -2.71
C ALA A 9 10.75 -6.18 -2.26
N ASP A 10 9.81 -5.38 -2.78
CA ASP A 10 9.66 -3.96 -2.43
C ASP A 10 8.92 -3.73 -1.10
N PHE A 11 8.41 -4.77 -0.43
CA PHE A 11 7.68 -4.60 0.83
C PHE A 11 8.43 -3.81 1.92
N PRO A 12 9.74 -4.02 2.15
CA PRO A 12 10.50 -3.21 3.11
C PRO A 12 10.49 -1.72 2.76
N ARG A 13 10.81 -1.38 1.50
CA ARG A 13 10.83 0.00 0.99
C ARG A 13 9.44 0.66 1.05
N PHE A 14 8.41 -0.09 0.70
CA PHE A 14 7.02 0.35 0.83
C PHE A 14 6.68 0.67 2.29
N ASN A 15 7.05 -0.18 3.23
CA ASN A 15 6.71 -0.01 4.64
C ASN A 15 7.37 1.23 5.27
N GLU A 16 8.61 1.54 4.89
CA GLU A 16 9.30 2.77 5.32
C GLU A 16 8.52 4.00 4.87
N THR A 17 8.24 4.10 3.57
CA THR A 17 7.51 5.22 2.97
C THR A 17 6.10 5.33 3.57
N PHE A 18 5.38 4.22 3.66
CA PHE A 18 4.01 4.18 4.17
C PHE A 18 3.92 4.68 5.62
N ARG A 19 4.90 4.34 6.46
CA ARG A 19 4.93 4.77 7.85
C ARG A 19 5.09 6.28 7.99
N GLU A 20 5.90 6.88 7.12
CA GLU A 20 6.07 8.34 7.07
C GLU A 20 4.75 9.03 6.69
N TYR A 21 4.06 8.54 5.66
CA TYR A 21 2.77 9.12 5.22
C TYR A 21 1.65 8.98 6.25
N MET A 22 1.61 7.87 7.00
CA MET A 22 0.60 7.66 8.03
C MET A 22 0.94 8.37 9.35
N ALA A 23 2.09 9.04 9.46
CA ALA A 23 2.53 9.72 10.68
C ALA A 23 2.47 8.84 11.95
N GLY A 24 2.71 7.53 11.80
CA GLY A 24 2.61 6.55 12.88
C GLY A 24 1.21 5.97 13.15
N GLU A 25 0.17 6.43 12.44
CA GLU A 25 -1.19 5.90 12.52
C GLU A 25 -1.23 4.43 12.09
N LYS A 26 -1.90 3.59 12.89
CA LYS A 26 -2.02 2.16 12.64
C LYS A 26 -3.32 1.85 11.91
N VAL A 27 -3.25 1.82 10.58
CA VAL A 27 -4.41 1.47 9.75
C VAL A 27 -4.49 -0.04 9.47
N THR A 28 -5.71 -0.58 9.47
CA THR A 28 -5.95 -1.95 9.01
C THR A 28 -5.74 -2.06 7.50
N ARG A 29 -4.85 -2.97 7.09
CA ARG A 29 -4.51 -3.18 5.68
C ARG A 29 -4.29 -4.65 5.33
N THR A 30 -4.59 -5.00 4.08
CA THR A 30 -4.18 -6.25 3.44
C THR A 30 -3.13 -5.93 2.38
N CYS A 31 -1.96 -6.56 2.49
CA CYS A 31 -0.84 -6.40 1.57
C CYS A 31 -0.58 -7.72 0.84
N ALA A 32 -0.57 -7.69 -0.50
CA ALA A 32 -0.34 -8.87 -1.32
C ALA A 32 0.52 -8.56 -2.55
N GLY A 33 1.22 -9.57 -3.07
CA GLY A 33 1.84 -9.52 -4.38
C GLY A 33 0.80 -9.78 -5.48
N GLY A 34 0.91 -9.10 -6.62
CA GLY A 34 0.00 -9.30 -7.73
C GLY A 34 0.30 -8.38 -8.91
N ILE A 35 -0.55 -8.41 -9.93
CA ILE A 35 -0.47 -7.49 -11.07
C ILE A 35 -1.41 -6.32 -10.79
N PRO A 36 -0.91 -5.09 -10.57
CA PRO A 36 -1.75 -3.90 -10.50
C PRO A 36 -2.62 -3.76 -11.75
N HIS A 37 -3.84 -3.24 -11.59
CA HIS A 37 -4.79 -3.15 -12.70
C HIS A 37 -4.34 -2.14 -13.77
N ARG A 38 -3.73 -1.04 -13.34
CA ARG A 38 -3.18 -0.04 -14.27
C ARG A 38 -1.84 -0.52 -14.83
N ALA A 39 -1.67 -0.40 -16.15
CA ALA A 39 -0.40 -0.73 -16.79
C ALA A 39 0.71 0.25 -16.35
N GLY A 40 1.92 -0.28 -16.15
CA GLY A 40 3.11 0.52 -15.88
C GLY A 40 3.26 1.08 -14.46
N ILE A 41 2.47 0.62 -13.49
CA ILE A 41 2.65 0.98 -12.07
C ILE A 41 3.22 -0.20 -11.27
N ASP A 42 3.99 0.14 -10.24
CA ASP A 42 4.64 -0.83 -9.34
C ASP A 42 3.77 -1.16 -8.11
N ILE A 43 2.87 -0.24 -7.75
CA ILE A 43 2.01 -0.36 -6.58
C ILE A 43 0.62 0.23 -6.83
N GLU A 44 -0.41 -0.46 -6.34
CA GLU A 44 -1.81 0.00 -6.33
C GLU A 44 -2.35 -0.04 -4.90
N ILE A 45 -3.01 1.05 -4.46
CA ILE A 45 -3.56 1.19 -3.11
C ILE A 45 -5.00 1.68 -3.18
N ASP A 46 -5.92 0.93 -2.57
CA ASP A 46 -7.29 1.37 -2.32
C ASP A 46 -7.53 1.56 -0.82
N CYS A 47 -8.23 2.63 -0.46
CA CYS A 47 -8.55 2.95 0.92
C CYS A 47 -10.02 3.30 1.08
N VAL A 48 -10.55 2.98 2.25
CA VAL A 48 -11.81 3.54 2.77
C VAL A 48 -11.41 4.38 3.97
N ALA A 49 -11.86 5.64 3.99
CA ALA A 49 -11.63 6.59 5.06
C ALA A 49 -12.98 7.11 5.57
N MET A 50 -13.01 7.49 6.83
CA MET A 50 -14.15 8.16 7.46
C MET A 50 -13.67 9.50 7.99
N PHE A 51 -14.55 10.49 7.94
CA PHE A 51 -14.36 11.79 8.56
C PHE A 51 -15.42 11.95 9.65
N ASP A 52 -15.07 12.66 10.71
CA ASP A 52 -16.03 13.17 11.69
C ASP A 52 -16.60 14.51 11.20
#